data_AF-A0A7C5Q152-F1
#
_entry.id   AF-A0A7C5Q152-F1
#
_cell.length_a   1.000
_cell.length_b   1.000
_cell.length_c   1.000
_cell.angle_alpha   90.00
_cell.angle_beta   90.00
_cell.angle_gamma   90.00
#
_symmetry.space_group_name_H-M   'P 1'
#
loop_
_entity.id
_entity.type
_entity.pdbx_description
1 polymer ?
#
loop_
_entity_poly.entity_id
_entity_poly.type
_entity_poly.pdbx_seq_one_letter_code
_entity_poly.pdbx_strand_id
1 'polypeptide(L)'
;MDYRELLREALEETQKLVGVNNTRLILERIVYDLSLTNPSIGRVQIPEDPAELDLSAFEDEEVRNFYYLLAEIGGAVIGEFFKERLLERAEERGEKDKDGRSRI
;
A
#
# COMPACT_ATOMS: atom_id res chain seq x y z
N MET A 1 -13.37 2.45 5.35
CA MET A 1 -11.92 2.69 5.24
C MET A 1 -11.47 2.46 3.83
N ASP A 2 -11.23 3.52 3.04
CA ASP A 2 -10.76 3.36 1.67
C ASP A 2 -9.23 3.24 1.64
N TYR A 3 -8.73 2.04 1.91
CA TYR A 3 -7.31 1.72 1.78
C TYR A 3 -6.81 1.80 0.33
N ARG A 4 -7.69 1.79 -0.68
CA ARG A 4 -7.27 1.86 -2.09
C ARG A 4 -6.76 3.24 -2.42
N GLU A 5 -7.45 4.29 -1.96
CA GLU A 5 -6.96 5.67 -2.12
C GLU A 5 -5.65 5.90 -1.36
N LEU A 6 -5.57 5.44 -0.10
CA LEU A 6 -4.32 5.51 0.70
C LEU A 6 -3.15 4.84 -0.01
N LEU A 7 -3.38 3.64 -0.55
CA LEU A 7 -2.36 2.88 -1.25
C LEU A 7 -1.92 3.59 -2.52
N ARG A 8 -2.85 4.15 -3.30
CA ARG A 8 -2.53 4.98 -4.47
C ARG A 8 -1.62 6.16 -4.11
N GLU A 9 -1.97 6.91 -3.06
CA GLU A 9 -1.15 8.03 -2.56
C GLU A 9 0.25 7.57 -2.12
N ALA A 10 0.33 6.45 -1.39
CA ALA A 10 1.60 5.88 -0.97
C ALA A 10 2.45 5.42 -2.16
N LEU A 11 1.84 4.88 -3.21
CA LEU A 11 2.54 4.48 -4.43
C LEU A 11 3.06 5.67 -5.21
N GLU A 12 2.26 6.73 -5.40
CA GLU A 12 2.74 7.99 -6.00
C GLU A 12 3.92 8.58 -5.23
N GLU A 13 3.87 8.51 -3.90
CA GLU A 13 4.95 9.01 -3.06
C GLU A 13 6.21 8.14 -3.14
N THR A 14 6.05 6.82 -3.12
CA THR A 14 7.15 5.86 -3.31
C THR A 14 7.84 6.13 -4.65
N GLN A 15 7.07 6.33 -5.72
CA GLN A 15 7.59 6.66 -7.05
C GLN A 15 8.41 7.96 -7.06
N LYS A 16 8.01 8.98 -6.30
CA LYS A 16 8.77 10.24 -6.21
C LYS A 16 10.12 10.05 -5.50
N LEU A 17 10.20 9.11 -4.57
CA LEU A 17 11.40 8.88 -3.75
C LEU A 17 12.40 7.92 -4.39
N VAL A 18 11.92 6.83 -4.99
CA VAL A 18 12.80 5.78 -5.55
C VAL A 18 12.66 5.60 -7.06
N GLY A 19 11.72 6.28 -7.70
CA GLY A 19 11.42 6.13 -9.12
C GLY A 19 10.44 5.00 -9.42
N VAL A 20 9.84 5.08 -10.62
CA VAL A 20 8.86 4.12 -11.15
C VAL A 20 9.39 2.68 -11.11
N ASN A 21 10.59 2.45 -11.67
CA ASN A 21 11.15 1.10 -11.79
C ASN A 21 11.40 0.43 -10.42
N ASN A 22 11.95 1.16 -9.44
CA ASN A 22 12.16 0.60 -8.11
C ASN A 22 10.85 0.36 -7.38
N THR A 23 9.85 1.22 -7.59
CA THR A 23 8.50 1.00 -7.04
C THR A 23 7.87 -0.26 -7.63
N ARG A 24 8.04 -0.52 -8.94
CA ARG A 24 7.60 -1.78 -9.57
C ARG A 24 8.24 -3.01 -8.93
N LEU A 25 9.55 -2.98 -8.67
CA LEU A 25 10.25 -4.08 -7.99
C LEU A 25 9.73 -4.32 -6.56
N ILE A 26 9.43 -3.24 -5.83
CA ILE A 26 8.79 -3.33 -4.50
C ILE A 26 7.41 -3.99 -4.63
N LEU A 27 6.60 -3.57 -5.60
CA LEU A 27 5.28 -4.15 -5.83
C LEU A 27 5.35 -5.63 -6.24
N GLU A 28 6.28 -6.01 -7.12
CA GLU A 28 6.52 -7.41 -7.52
C GLU A 28 6.83 -8.27 -6.29
N ARG A 29 7.65 -7.75 -5.37
CA ARG A 29 7.95 -8.43 -4.11
C ARG A 29 6.72 -8.61 -3.23
N ILE A 30 5.90 -7.57 -3.07
CA ILE A 30 4.67 -7.62 -2.26
C ILE A 30 3.69 -8.64 -2.85
N VAL A 31 3.46 -8.58 -4.17
CA VAL A 31 2.58 -9.51 -4.88
C VAL A 31 3.07 -10.94 -4.72
N TYR A 32 4.37 -11.18 -4.85
CA TYR A 32 4.97 -12.49 -4.60
C TYR A 32 4.69 -12.97 -3.17
N ASP A 33 4.98 -12.16 -2.15
CA ASP A 33 4.80 -12.55 -0.74
C ASP A 33 3.33 -12.84 -0.42
N LEU A 34 2.39 -12.04 -0.93
CA LEU A 34 0.95 -12.28 -0.77
C LEU A 34 0.46 -13.51 -1.54
N SER A 35 1.06 -13.81 -2.69
CA SER A 35 0.67 -14.97 -3.50
C SER A 35 0.92 -16.31 -2.80
N LEU A 36 1.84 -16.35 -1.82
CA LEU A 36 2.15 -17.54 -1.04
C LEU A 36 1.00 -17.98 -0.13
N THR A 37 0.18 -17.03 0.32
CA THR A 37 -0.98 -17.30 1.19
C THR A 37 -2.31 -17.11 0.46
N ASN A 38 -2.33 -16.32 -0.62
CA ASN A 38 -3.48 -16.19 -1.50
C ASN A 38 -3.10 -16.30 -3.00
N PRO A 39 -3.35 -17.47 -3.63
CA PRO A 39 -3.03 -17.70 -5.03
C PRO A 39 -3.73 -16.78 -6.04
N SER A 40 -4.86 -16.13 -5.70
CA SER A 40 -5.54 -15.22 -6.63
C SER A 40 -4.73 -13.94 -6.88
N ILE A 41 -3.98 -13.48 -5.86
CA ILE A 41 -3.14 -12.28 -5.90
C ILE A 41 -1.94 -12.47 -6.84
N GLY A 42 -1.43 -13.70 -6.98
CA GLY A 42 -0.30 -14.00 -7.87
C GLY A 42 -0.57 -13.73 -9.36
N ARG A 43 -1.82 -13.44 -9.76
CA ARG A 43 -2.21 -13.09 -11.13
C ARG A 43 -2.26 -11.59 -11.41
N VAL A 44 -2.02 -10.77 -10.38
CA VAL A 44 -2.08 -9.31 -10.49
C VAL A 44 -0.95 -8.83 -11.39
N GLN A 45 -1.32 -8.02 -12.37
CA GLN A 45 -0.36 -7.43 -13.29
C GLN A 45 0.10 -6.09 -12.75
N ILE A 46 1.42 -5.94 -12.60
CA ILE A 46 2.04 -4.68 -12.19
C ILE A 46 2.04 -3.76 -13.43
N PRO A 47 1.31 -2.63 -13.41
CA PRO A 47 1.27 -1.69 -14.54
C PRO A 47 2.63 -1.00 -14.76
N GLU A 48 2.74 -0.26 -15.88
CA GLU A 48 3.90 0.58 -16.14
C GLU A 48 4.02 1.74 -15.13
N ASP A 49 2.90 2.36 -14.77
CA ASP A 49 2.79 3.27 -13.63
C ASP A 49 2.25 2.52 -12.41
N PRO A 50 3.08 2.26 -11.38
CA PRO A 50 2.69 1.62 -10.13
C PRO A 50 1.45 2.19 -9.44
N ALA A 51 1.16 3.49 -9.59
CA ALA A 51 0.01 4.13 -8.94
C ALA A 51 -1.32 3.72 -9.61
N GLU A 52 -1.28 3.15 -10.81
CA GLU A 52 -2.44 2.62 -11.53
C GLU A 52 -2.71 1.13 -11.22
N LEU A 53 -2.10 0.57 -10.16
CA LEU A 53 -2.28 -0.82 -9.79
C LEU A 53 -3.78 -1.16 -9.59
N ASP A 54 -4.28 -2.11 -10.38
CA ASP A 54 -5.66 -2.57 -10.26
C ASP A 54 -5.83 -3.49 -9.06
N LEU A 55 -6.61 -3.03 -8.09
CA LEU A 55 -6.95 -3.72 -6.85
C LEU A 55 -8.45 -4.02 -6.76
N SER A 56 -9.17 -3.96 -7.88
CA SER A 56 -10.61 -4.25 -7.93
C SER A 56 -10.94 -5.69 -7.52
N ALA A 57 -10.00 -6.62 -7.73
CA ALA A 57 -10.13 -8.01 -7.34
C ALA A 57 -9.73 -8.30 -5.88
N PHE A 58 -9.25 -7.30 -5.14
CA PHE A 58 -8.82 -7.45 -3.74
C PHE A 58 -9.96 -7.13 -2.79
N GLU A 59 -10.10 -7.95 -1.76
CA GLU A 59 -10.93 -7.65 -0.59
C GLU A 59 -10.28 -6.57 0.28
N ASP A 60 -11.06 -5.87 1.10
CA ASP A 60 -10.56 -4.73 1.89
C ASP A 60 -9.42 -5.12 2.85
N GLU A 61 -9.47 -6.32 3.44
CA GLU A 61 -8.39 -6.84 4.28
C GLU A 61 -7.10 -7.07 3.49
N GLU A 62 -7.21 -7.47 2.23
CA GLU A 62 -6.06 -7.71 1.36
C GLU A 62 -5.41 -6.41 0.93
N VAL A 63 -6.21 -5.39 0.58
CA VAL A 63 -5.70 -4.04 0.30
C VAL A 63 -4.99 -3.47 1.53
N ARG A 64 -5.55 -3.69 2.73
CA ARG A 64 -4.93 -3.29 3.99
C ARG A 64 -3.59 -4.01 4.21
N ASN A 65 -3.54 -5.32 4.04
CA ASN A 65 -2.31 -6.10 4.17
C ASN A 65 -1.25 -5.66 3.15
N PHE A 66 -1.67 -5.38 1.92
CA PHE A 66 -0.82 -4.84 0.87
C PHE A 66 -0.18 -3.52 1.29
N TYR A 67 -0.98 -2.59 1.83
CA TYR A 67 -0.50 -1.30 2.33
C TYR A 67 0.56 -1.46 3.43
N TYR A 68 0.34 -2.37 4.38
CA TYR A 68 1.33 -2.62 5.43
C TYR A 68 2.62 -3.21 4.87
N LEU A 69 2.54 -4.14 3.91
CA LEU A 69 3.73 -4.66 3.25
C LEU A 69 4.48 -3.58 2.46
N LEU A 70 3.76 -2.64 1.83
CA LEU A 70 4.38 -1.48 1.20
C LEU A 70 5.11 -0.60 2.23
N ALA A 71 4.54 -0.38 3.41
CA ALA A 71 5.20 0.35 4.48
C ALA A 71 6.47 -0.36 4.97
N GLU A 72 6.41 -1.67 5.21
CA GLU A 72 7.56 -2.46 5.66
C GLU A 72 8.68 -2.51 4.62
N ILE A 73 8.36 -2.91 3.38
CA ILE A 73 9.36 -3.07 2.32
C ILE A 73 9.85 -1.70 1.85
N GLY A 74 8.94 -0.73 1.68
CA GLY A 74 9.28 0.65 1.36
C GLY A 74 10.16 1.29 2.44
N GLY A 75 9.87 1.03 3.72
CA GLY A 75 10.71 1.44 4.85
C GLY A 75 12.12 0.89 4.80
N ALA A 76 12.27 -0.39 4.47
CA ALA A 76 13.58 -1.01 4.33
C ALA A 76 14.41 -0.41 3.17
N VAL A 77 13.75 0.09 2.12
CA VAL A 77 14.41 0.69 0.95
C VAL A 77 14.66 2.19 1.11
N ILE A 78 13.70 2.93 1.65
CA ILE A 78 13.68 4.40 1.70
C ILE A 78 14.17 4.93 3.06
N GLY A 79 13.91 4.18 4.13
CA GLY A 79 14.25 4.52 5.51
C GLY A 79 13.06 4.45 6.46
N GLU A 80 13.35 4.27 7.76
CA GLU A 80 12.34 4.04 8.81
C GLU A 80 11.29 5.16 8.88
N PHE A 81 11.68 6.41 8.72
CA PHE A 81 10.75 7.55 8.73
C PHE A 81 9.64 7.44 7.66
N PHE A 82 9.96 6.86 6.51
CA PHE A 82 8.98 6.63 5.45
C PHE A 82 7.91 5.61 5.91
N LYS A 83 8.36 4.52 6.53
CA LYS A 83 7.49 3.49 7.13
C LYS A 83 6.60 4.09 8.21
N GLU A 84 7.19 4.74 9.21
CA GLU A 84 6.46 5.34 10.34
C GLU A 84 5.32 6.23 9.86
N ARG A 85 5.62 7.11 8.90
CA ARG A 85 4.62 8.01 8.33
C ARG A 85 3.50 7.29 7.57
N LEU A 86 3.80 6.21 6.83
CA LEU A 86 2.76 5.43 6.17
C LEU A 86 1.87 4.72 7.20
N LEU A 87 2.45 4.20 8.28
CA LEU A 87 1.71 3.56 9.37
C LEU A 87 0.81 4.56 10.11
N GLU A 88 1.32 5.74 10.43
CA GLU A 88 0.56 6.84 11.04
C GLU A 88 -0.66 7.23 10.20
N ARG A 89 -0.50 7.38 8.86
CA ARG A 89 -1.63 7.65 7.95
C ARG A 89 -2.71 6.57 7.99
N ALA A 90 -2.31 5.30 8.11
CA ALA A 90 -3.26 4.19 8.21
C ALA A 90 -4.02 4.22 9.55
N GLU A 91 -3.35 4.61 10.64
CA GLU A 91 -3.97 4.77 11.96
C GLU A 91 -4.94 5.95 11.99
N GLU A 92 -4.53 7.13 11.51
CA GLU A 92 -5.38 8.33 11.49
C GLU A 92 -6.67 8.15 10.68
N ARG A 93 -6.60 7.50 9.51
CA ARG A 93 -7.82 7.19 8.73
C ARG A 93 -8.64 6.07 9.39
N GLY A 94 -8.01 5.18 10.16
CA GLY A 94 -8.69 4.11 10.88
C GLY A 94 -9.44 4.58 12.12
N GLU A 95 -8.94 5.63 12.77
CA GLU A 95 -9.63 6.31 13.88
C GLU A 95 -10.79 7.17 13.39
N LYS A 96 -10.62 7.89 12.27
CA LYS A 96 -11.70 8.70 11.67
C LYS A 96 -12.95 7.90 11.31
N ASP A 97 -12.78 6.65 10.86
CA ASP A 97 -13.90 5.75 10.55
C ASP A 97 -14.61 5.18 11.79
N LYS A 98 -13.91 5.08 12.93
CA LYS A 98 -14.51 4.62 14.18
C LYS A 98 -15.28 5.72 14.89
N ASP A 99 -14.84 6.98 14.78
CA ASP A 99 -15.40 8.02 15.61
C ASP A 99 -16.63 8.72 15.02
N GLY A 100 -16.80 8.85 13.69
CA GLY A 100 -18.05 9.36 13.06
C GLY A 100 -18.67 10.62 13.69
N ARG A 101 -17.92 11.35 14.51
CA ARG A 101 -18.38 12.44 15.38
C ARG A 101 -17.22 13.40 15.52
N SER A 102 -17.37 14.51 14.81
CA SER A 102 -16.70 15.77 15.14
C SER A 102 -16.98 16.07 16.62
N ARG A 103 -15.94 16.03 17.47
CA ARG A 103 -16.03 16.60 18.81
C ARG A 103 -15.72 18.09 18.70
N ILE A 104 -16.78 18.88 18.61
CA ILE A 104 -16.80 20.26 19.07
C ILE A 104 -17.08 20.25 20.57
#